data_AF-A0A1F4RL27-F1
#
_entry.id   AF-A0A1F4RL27-F1
#
_cell.length_a   1.000
_cell.length_b   1.000
_cell.length_c   1.000
_cell.angle_alpha   90.00
_cell.angle_beta   90.00
_cell.angle_gamma   90.00
#
_symmetry.space_group_name_H-M   'P 1'
#
loop_
_entity.id
_entity.type
_entity.pdbx_description
1 polymer ?
#
loop_
_entity_poly.entity_id
_entity_poly.type
_entity_poly.pdbx_seq_one_letter_code
_entity_poly.pdbx_strand_id
1 'polypeptide(L)'
;MQQDIIDVQRPNTWQNLHRLNQRGRKEWIKKNIKEIIKILQQLPAGNIELWNLLGYSCIDDNLYREAELIYDALLLKMQKEHGDVGLPAYLRGIAHFLQGRFQEAYKDFKASRQFDLHSKKINGPSARAIAYMEETLFPTREIIKKNQAKLIRDLNIPRILDQTMGHNMLRTIHKWNSATPLFSRGISQGGGYFLTLKNGHGQTKGIAIDPGYDFFDIFRDLGLGIADIDAIIITHDHDDHTESVEGILSLLAKYNDHNEQRKSKVVDIFGSSGTLLKFHGLLSATDLFGNREINFKLLVPGAEITEIEGLSLMEKQGFTLSIKPAYHIERWTNQESSVGLVIHTRIPDCKNGGCLNIGITGDSRYEAGLGREYKECQVLLLNIGSVEKEEGKLLSQHLGMSGSINLIKEARLGKPLLAILTEFGEEFSGRREIISRIIKNWAQPMAGGKSNDLMVLPADVHLEVRLEDLNVRETDTNVFFPYTMIEIDESETETLSYRFNG
;
A
#
# COMPACT_ATOMS: atom_id res chain seq x y z
N MET A 1 47.53 -16.75 -40.39
CA MET A 1 48.80 -16.00 -40.40
C MET A 1 48.76 -14.88 -39.34
N GLN A 2 48.60 -15.25 -38.07
CA GLN A 2 48.55 -14.32 -36.90
C GLN A 2 49.19 -14.94 -35.64
N GLN A 3 49.86 -16.09 -35.75
CA GLN A 3 50.36 -16.84 -34.59
C GLN A 3 51.65 -16.28 -33.97
N ASP A 4 52.31 -15.30 -34.60
CA ASP A 4 53.58 -14.74 -34.11
C ASP A 4 53.45 -13.36 -33.43
N ILE A 5 52.23 -12.90 -33.15
CA ILE A 5 52.01 -11.55 -32.59
C ILE A 5 52.20 -11.51 -31.07
N ILE A 6 51.94 -12.63 -30.37
CA ILE A 6 52.00 -12.73 -28.91
C ILE A 6 52.62 -14.07 -28.53
N ASP A 7 53.77 -14.02 -27.86
CA ASP A 7 54.49 -15.18 -27.34
C ASP A 7 54.48 -15.13 -25.80
N VAL A 8 54.00 -16.22 -25.17
CA VAL A 8 53.94 -16.33 -23.71
C VAL A 8 55.33 -16.17 -23.09
N GLN A 9 56.39 -16.67 -23.75
CA GLN A 9 57.76 -16.62 -23.26
C GLN A 9 58.44 -15.25 -23.42
N ARG A 10 57.80 -14.30 -24.12
CA ARG A 10 58.35 -12.97 -24.42
C ARG A 10 57.43 -11.87 -23.91
N PRO A 11 57.57 -11.41 -22.64
CA PRO A 11 56.68 -10.43 -22.02
C PRO A 11 56.52 -9.11 -22.78
N ASN A 12 57.55 -8.68 -23.51
CA ASN A 12 57.50 -7.50 -24.37
C ASN A 12 56.46 -7.61 -25.49
N THR A 13 56.03 -8.82 -25.86
CA THR A 13 54.98 -9.04 -26.87
C THR A 13 53.57 -8.96 -26.29
N TRP A 14 53.39 -9.03 -24.96
CA TRP A 14 52.06 -9.06 -24.32
C TRP A 14 51.27 -7.77 -24.50
N GLN A 15 51.96 -6.65 -24.75
CA GLN A 15 51.30 -5.39 -25.13
C GLN A 15 50.40 -5.56 -26.35
N ASN A 16 50.68 -6.52 -27.25
CA ASN A 16 49.85 -6.79 -28.42
C ASN A 16 48.53 -7.53 -28.11
N LEU A 17 48.21 -7.86 -26.86
CA LEU A 17 46.94 -8.50 -26.48
C LEU A 17 45.71 -7.71 -26.95
N HIS A 18 45.78 -6.38 -27.00
CA HIS A 18 44.71 -5.53 -27.53
C HIS A 18 44.43 -5.77 -29.02
N ARG A 19 45.36 -6.37 -29.77
CA ARG A 19 45.19 -6.71 -31.19
C ARG A 19 44.37 -7.99 -31.40
N LEU A 20 44.22 -8.82 -30.36
CA LEU A 20 43.29 -9.95 -30.40
C LEU A 20 41.86 -9.45 -30.16
N ASN A 21 40.89 -10.06 -30.84
CA ASN A 21 39.50 -9.88 -30.45
C ASN A 21 39.25 -10.46 -29.04
N GLN A 22 38.13 -10.08 -28.43
CA GLN A 22 37.82 -10.45 -27.04
C GLN A 22 37.89 -11.96 -26.80
N ARG A 23 37.35 -12.77 -27.71
CA ARG A 23 37.37 -14.24 -27.61
C ARG A 23 38.81 -14.79 -27.65
N GLY A 24 39.60 -14.36 -28.63
CA GLY A 24 40.98 -14.80 -28.79
C GLY A 24 41.86 -14.42 -27.60
N ARG A 25 41.64 -13.22 -27.03
CA ARG A 25 42.33 -12.78 -25.82
C ARG A 25 41.98 -13.65 -24.62
N LYS A 26 40.69 -13.96 -24.39
CA LYS A 26 40.24 -14.88 -23.33
C LYS A 26 40.85 -16.27 -23.45
N GLU A 27 40.78 -16.86 -24.64
CA GLU A 27 41.33 -18.20 -24.90
C GLU A 27 42.84 -18.22 -24.69
N TRP A 28 43.56 -17.19 -25.16
CA TRP A 28 45.00 -17.10 -24.99
C TRP A 28 45.40 -16.96 -23.52
N ILE A 29 44.75 -16.08 -22.75
CA ILE A 29 45.03 -15.89 -21.32
C ILE A 29 44.77 -17.19 -20.55
N LYS A 30 43.59 -17.81 -20.72
CA LYS A 30 43.23 -19.05 -20.02
C LYS A 30 44.21 -20.18 -20.30
N LYS A 31 44.59 -20.35 -21.57
CA LYS A 31 45.53 -21.40 -21.99
C LYS A 31 46.90 -21.21 -21.35
N ASN A 32 47.34 -19.97 -21.18
CA ASN A 32 48.73 -19.64 -20.82
C ASN A 32 48.91 -19.16 -19.37
N ILE A 33 47.84 -19.04 -18.57
CA ILE A 33 47.85 -18.40 -17.24
C ILE A 33 48.94 -18.91 -16.29
N LYS A 34 49.20 -20.23 -16.27
CA LYS A 34 50.24 -20.82 -15.41
C LYS A 34 51.65 -20.36 -15.81
N GLU A 35 51.93 -20.31 -17.10
CA GLU A 35 53.23 -19.89 -17.61
C GLU A 35 53.40 -18.37 -17.52
N ILE A 36 52.31 -17.62 -17.75
CA ILE A 36 52.26 -16.16 -17.51
C ILE A 36 52.68 -15.84 -16.07
N ILE A 37 52.06 -16.49 -15.07
CA ILE A 37 52.38 -16.27 -13.65
C ILE A 37 53.84 -16.61 -13.35
N LYS A 38 54.33 -17.74 -13.87
CA LYS A 38 55.72 -18.16 -13.69
C LYS A 38 56.71 -17.12 -14.22
N ILE A 39 56.44 -16.55 -15.40
CA ILE A 39 57.30 -15.52 -16.02
C ILE A 39 57.21 -14.21 -15.24
N LEU A 40 56.01 -13.77 -14.88
CA LEU A 40 55.81 -12.58 -14.04
C LEU A 40 56.56 -12.69 -12.69
N GLN A 41 56.60 -13.88 -12.10
CA GLN A 41 57.37 -14.16 -10.87
C GLN A 41 58.89 -14.10 -11.05
N GLN A 42 59.42 -14.22 -12.28
CA GLN A 42 60.86 -14.09 -12.56
C GLN A 42 61.31 -12.64 -12.85
N LEU A 43 60.39 -11.76 -13.26
CA LEU A 43 60.71 -10.35 -13.55
C LEU A 43 61.00 -9.54 -12.28
N PRO A 44 61.75 -8.43 -12.30
CA PRO A 44 61.90 -7.57 -11.13
C PRO A 44 60.55 -7.02 -10.65
N ALA A 45 60.28 -6.91 -9.35
CA ALA A 45 58.97 -6.48 -8.88
C ALA A 45 58.62 -5.02 -9.21
N GLY A 46 59.60 -4.18 -9.56
CA GLY A 46 59.37 -2.84 -10.09
C GLY A 46 58.62 -2.80 -11.44
N ASN A 47 58.50 -3.94 -12.15
CA ASN A 47 57.80 -4.02 -13.44
C ASN A 47 56.29 -4.24 -13.28
N ILE A 48 55.62 -3.36 -12.55
CA ILE A 48 54.17 -3.44 -12.24
C ILE A 48 53.31 -3.31 -13.50
N GLU A 49 53.81 -2.63 -14.54
CA GLU A 49 53.07 -2.36 -15.78
C GLU A 49 52.58 -3.64 -16.47
N LEU A 50 53.41 -4.69 -16.52
CA LEU A 50 53.02 -5.97 -17.12
C LEU A 50 51.97 -6.73 -16.32
N TRP A 51 52.02 -6.64 -14.98
CA TRP A 51 50.99 -7.21 -14.11
C TRP A 51 49.65 -6.52 -14.33
N ASN A 52 49.65 -5.17 -14.35
CA ASN A 52 48.45 -4.37 -14.57
C ASN A 52 47.88 -4.58 -15.98
N LEU A 53 48.72 -4.61 -17.02
CA LEU A 53 48.30 -4.88 -18.40
C LEU A 53 47.48 -6.18 -18.48
N LEU A 54 48.00 -7.26 -17.92
CA LEU A 54 47.34 -8.56 -17.95
C LEU A 54 46.14 -8.63 -17.01
N GLY A 55 46.26 -8.10 -15.80
CA GLY A 55 45.19 -8.11 -14.82
C GLY A 55 43.99 -7.26 -15.25
N TYR A 56 44.21 -6.08 -15.83
CA TYR A 56 43.14 -5.27 -16.44
C TYR A 56 42.55 -5.95 -17.66
N SER A 57 43.37 -6.53 -18.53
CA SER A 57 42.85 -7.33 -19.65
C SER A 57 41.95 -8.48 -19.17
N CYS A 58 42.29 -9.11 -18.04
CA CYS A 58 41.45 -10.13 -17.44
C CYS A 58 40.13 -9.56 -16.89
N ILE A 59 40.17 -8.42 -16.19
CA ILE A 59 38.98 -7.74 -15.65
C ILE A 59 38.03 -7.33 -16.78
N ASP A 60 38.54 -6.64 -17.81
CA ASP A 60 37.76 -6.15 -18.95
C ASP A 60 37.12 -7.30 -19.75
N ASP A 61 37.72 -8.49 -19.69
CA ASP A 61 37.25 -9.69 -20.34
C ASP A 61 36.41 -10.63 -19.45
N ASN A 62 36.01 -10.20 -18.25
CA ASN A 62 35.28 -11.03 -17.29
C ASN A 62 36.02 -12.32 -16.89
N LEU A 63 37.36 -12.29 -16.88
CA LEU A 63 38.25 -13.38 -16.43
C LEU A 63 38.70 -13.13 -14.99
N TYR A 64 37.74 -12.96 -14.08
CA TYR A 64 38.03 -12.47 -12.74
C TYR A 64 38.88 -13.44 -11.90
N ARG A 65 38.75 -14.76 -12.13
CA ARG A 65 39.56 -15.78 -11.46
C ARG A 65 41.01 -15.74 -11.93
N GLU A 66 41.24 -15.52 -13.22
CA GLU A 66 42.57 -15.33 -13.78
C GLU A 66 43.20 -14.01 -13.30
N ALA A 67 42.41 -12.93 -13.20
CA ALA A 67 42.84 -11.68 -12.59
C ALA A 67 43.25 -11.87 -11.12
N GLU A 68 42.46 -12.62 -10.34
CA GLU A 68 42.79 -12.99 -8.96
C GLU A 68 44.13 -13.72 -8.88
N LEU A 69 44.37 -14.74 -9.71
CA LEU A 69 45.63 -15.49 -9.71
C LEU A 69 46.84 -14.60 -10.04
N ILE A 70 46.68 -13.65 -10.97
CA ILE A 70 47.72 -12.66 -11.31
C ILE A 70 48.00 -11.76 -10.11
N TYR A 71 46.98 -11.17 -9.50
CA TYR A 71 47.17 -10.24 -8.39
C TYR A 71 47.56 -10.92 -7.06
N ASP A 72 47.18 -12.18 -6.85
CA ASP A 72 47.69 -13.02 -5.76
C ASP A 72 49.20 -13.24 -5.89
N ALA A 73 49.66 -13.60 -7.08
CA ALA A 73 51.08 -13.78 -7.33
C ALA A 73 51.87 -12.45 -7.19
N LEU A 74 51.30 -11.33 -7.64
CA LEU A 74 51.88 -10.00 -7.42
C LEU A 74 51.97 -9.66 -5.94
N LEU A 75 50.88 -9.88 -5.19
CA LEU A 75 50.82 -9.61 -3.76
C LEU A 75 51.90 -10.38 -2.99
N LEU A 76 52.01 -11.69 -3.23
CA LEU A 76 53.02 -12.56 -2.60
C LEU A 76 54.45 -12.12 -2.93
N LYS A 77 54.67 -11.65 -4.16
CA LYS A 77 55.98 -11.15 -4.58
C LYS A 77 56.33 -9.83 -3.89
N MET A 78 55.39 -8.89 -3.86
CA MET A 78 55.61 -7.57 -3.26
C MET A 78 55.79 -7.65 -1.74
N GLN A 79 55.10 -8.57 -1.08
CA GLN A 79 55.34 -8.90 0.33
C GLN A 79 56.78 -9.31 0.62
N LYS A 80 57.41 -10.07 -0.29
CA LYS A 80 58.79 -10.56 -0.12
C LYS A 80 59.85 -9.51 -0.41
N GLU A 81 59.65 -8.69 -1.44
CA GLU A 81 60.72 -7.81 -1.96
C GLU A 81 60.71 -6.40 -1.36
N HIS A 82 59.54 -5.78 -1.18
CA HIS A 82 59.45 -4.36 -0.85
C HIS A 82 58.51 -4.04 0.32
N GLY A 83 57.68 -4.99 0.73
CA GLY A 83 56.68 -4.80 1.79
C GLY A 83 55.47 -3.96 1.39
N ASP A 84 55.50 -3.25 0.25
CA ASP A 84 54.35 -2.50 -0.26
C ASP A 84 53.31 -3.43 -0.90
N VAL A 85 52.23 -3.68 -0.17
CA VAL A 85 51.10 -4.49 -0.67
C VAL A 85 49.86 -3.67 -1.03
N GLY A 86 49.97 -2.34 -1.01
CA GLY A 86 48.81 -1.44 -1.16
C GLY A 86 48.05 -1.64 -2.47
N LEU A 87 48.74 -1.46 -3.59
CA LEU A 87 48.15 -1.58 -4.93
C LEU A 87 47.78 -3.04 -5.28
N PRO A 88 48.63 -4.06 -5.05
CA PRO A 88 48.25 -5.45 -5.32
C PRO A 88 47.01 -5.91 -4.54
N ALA A 89 46.89 -5.54 -3.27
CA ALA A 89 45.70 -5.85 -2.47
C ALA A 89 44.45 -5.16 -3.04
N TYR A 90 44.55 -3.88 -3.45
CA TYR A 90 43.42 -3.19 -4.07
C TYR A 90 42.93 -3.89 -5.35
N LEU A 91 43.86 -4.25 -6.23
CA LEU A 91 43.54 -4.90 -7.51
C LEU A 91 42.98 -6.31 -7.33
N ARG A 92 43.51 -7.07 -6.37
CA ARG A 92 42.91 -8.35 -5.96
C ARG A 92 41.51 -8.16 -5.38
N GLY A 93 41.31 -7.13 -4.56
CA GLY A 93 40.00 -6.79 -4.01
C GLY A 93 38.95 -6.52 -5.09
N ILE A 94 39.32 -5.83 -6.18
CA ILE A 94 38.44 -5.66 -7.36
C ILE A 94 38.08 -7.02 -7.98
N ALA A 95 39.07 -7.91 -8.16
CA ALA A 95 38.82 -9.24 -8.73
C ALA A 95 37.89 -10.08 -7.84
N HIS A 96 38.04 -10.05 -6.51
CA HIS A 96 37.10 -10.69 -5.58
C HIS A 96 35.71 -10.05 -5.64
N PHE A 97 35.64 -8.73 -5.70
CA PHE A 97 34.38 -7.99 -5.78
C PHE A 97 33.57 -8.40 -7.03
N LEU A 98 34.21 -8.43 -8.19
CA LEU A 98 33.57 -8.80 -9.46
C LEU A 98 33.19 -10.30 -9.54
N GLN A 99 33.76 -11.14 -8.67
CA GLN A 99 33.34 -12.54 -8.47
C GLN A 99 32.17 -12.70 -7.50
N GLY A 100 31.67 -11.62 -6.87
CA GLY A 100 30.66 -11.68 -5.80
C GLY A 100 31.23 -12.10 -4.43
N ARG A 101 32.57 -12.16 -4.28
CA ARG A 101 33.26 -12.52 -3.03
C ARG A 101 33.51 -11.28 -2.17
N PHE A 102 32.42 -10.65 -1.72
CA PHE A 102 32.47 -9.33 -1.10
C PHE A 102 33.25 -9.30 0.22
N GLN A 103 33.23 -10.37 1.03
CA GLN A 103 33.94 -10.39 2.31
C GLN A 103 35.46 -10.38 2.11
N GLU A 104 35.96 -11.12 1.13
CA GLU A 104 37.37 -11.16 0.77
C GLU A 104 37.81 -9.85 0.09
N ALA A 105 36.98 -9.31 -0.82
CA ALA A 105 37.21 -7.99 -1.41
C ALA A 105 37.37 -6.90 -0.35
N TYR A 106 36.50 -6.89 0.66
CA TYR A 106 36.55 -5.92 1.75
C TYR A 106 37.81 -6.06 2.61
N LYS A 107 38.27 -7.29 2.89
CA LYS A 107 39.55 -7.53 3.58
C LYS A 107 40.72 -6.99 2.77
N ASP A 108 40.69 -7.18 1.46
CA ASP A 108 41.72 -6.71 0.55
C ASP A 108 41.75 -5.18 0.42
N PHE A 109 40.59 -4.53 0.33
CA PHE A 109 40.52 -3.08 0.37
C PHE A 109 41.00 -2.51 1.71
N LYS A 110 40.72 -3.19 2.84
CA LYS A 110 41.28 -2.81 4.15
C LYS A 110 42.79 -2.94 4.22
N ALA A 111 43.35 -4.04 3.70
CA ALA A 111 44.80 -4.22 3.62
C ALA A 111 45.44 -3.12 2.76
N SER A 112 44.85 -2.82 1.60
CA SER A 112 45.27 -1.71 0.75
C SER A 112 45.21 -0.35 1.46
N ARG A 113 44.12 -0.11 2.19
CA ARG A 113 43.88 1.14 2.92
C ARG A 113 44.92 1.40 4.00
N GLN A 114 45.39 0.36 4.69
CA GLN A 114 46.46 0.50 5.68
C GLN A 114 47.71 1.10 5.05
N PHE A 115 48.09 0.68 3.84
CA PHE A 115 49.24 1.25 3.10
C PHE A 115 49.00 2.69 2.64
N ASP A 116 47.79 3.00 2.16
CA ASP A 116 47.42 4.37 1.78
C ASP A 116 47.56 5.34 2.96
N LEU A 117 47.19 4.92 4.17
CA LEU A 117 47.33 5.74 5.38
C LEU A 117 48.80 6.00 5.75
N HIS A 118 49.67 4.98 5.65
CA HIS A 118 51.12 5.16 5.84
C HIS A 118 51.70 6.13 4.79
N SER A 119 51.13 6.15 3.59
CA SER A 119 51.51 7.04 2.48
C SER A 119 50.79 8.40 2.50
N LYS A 120 50.07 8.73 3.59
CA LYS A 120 49.28 9.97 3.78
C LYS A 120 48.19 10.23 2.71
N LYS A 121 47.72 9.21 1.99
CA LYS A 121 46.62 9.30 1.00
C LYS A 121 45.27 9.07 1.68
N ILE A 122 44.71 10.10 2.29
CA ILE A 122 43.47 9.98 3.09
C ILE A 122 42.24 9.64 2.22
N ASN A 123 42.14 10.06 0.96
CA ASN A 123 40.97 9.78 0.12
C ASN A 123 41.30 8.89 -1.10
N GLY A 124 42.07 7.83 -0.88
CA GLY A 124 42.47 6.89 -1.92
C GLY A 124 41.31 6.05 -2.50
N PRO A 125 41.52 5.36 -3.64
CA PRO A 125 40.54 4.44 -4.23
C PRO A 125 40.06 3.35 -3.26
N SER A 126 40.95 2.81 -2.41
CA SER A 126 40.63 1.83 -1.36
C SER A 126 39.59 2.36 -0.36
N ALA A 127 39.70 3.63 0.04
CA ALA A 127 38.75 4.27 0.96
C ALA A 127 37.37 4.43 0.34
N ARG A 128 37.31 4.82 -0.94
CA ARG A 128 36.04 4.94 -1.69
C ARG A 128 35.37 3.58 -1.87
N ALA A 129 36.15 2.54 -2.18
CA ALA A 129 35.64 1.18 -2.30
C ALA A 129 35.09 0.66 -0.97
N ILE A 130 35.81 0.86 0.15
CA ILE A 130 35.33 0.53 1.50
C ILE A 130 34.03 1.26 1.81
N ALA A 131 33.97 2.57 1.59
CA ALA A 131 32.78 3.38 1.86
C ALA A 131 31.58 2.89 1.06
N TYR A 132 31.74 2.65 -0.25
CA TYR A 132 30.70 2.09 -1.10
C TYR A 132 30.20 0.74 -0.55
N MET A 133 31.11 -0.16 -0.18
CA MET A 133 30.74 -1.48 0.34
C MET A 133 30.02 -1.39 1.69
N GLU A 134 30.45 -0.51 2.60
CA GLU A 134 29.79 -0.29 3.90
C GLU A 134 28.42 0.38 3.77
N GLU A 135 28.23 1.21 2.75
CA GLU A 135 26.95 1.86 2.47
C GLU A 135 25.95 0.91 1.79
N THR A 136 26.42 0.04 0.89
CA THR A 136 25.53 -0.73 0.00
C THR A 136 25.44 -2.22 0.30
N LEU A 137 26.57 -2.89 0.54
CA LEU A 137 26.65 -4.35 0.62
C LEU A 137 26.73 -4.87 2.05
N PHE A 138 27.34 -4.09 2.92
CA PHE A 138 27.52 -4.38 4.33
C PHE A 138 26.97 -3.21 5.13
N PRO A 139 25.64 -2.93 5.06
CA PRO A 139 25.05 -1.89 5.88
C PRO A 139 25.53 -2.12 7.30
N THR A 140 26.22 -1.12 7.84
CA THR A 140 26.86 -1.27 9.14
C THR A 140 25.79 -1.64 10.17
N ARG A 141 26.19 -2.30 11.25
CA ARG A 141 25.27 -2.55 12.39
C ARG A 141 24.57 -1.26 12.82
N GLU A 142 25.23 -0.10 12.65
CA GLU A 142 24.67 1.22 12.92
C GLU A 142 23.58 1.63 11.92
N ILE A 143 23.78 1.43 10.61
CA ILE A 143 22.75 1.71 9.58
C ILE A 143 21.54 0.80 9.78
N ILE A 144 21.75 -0.50 10.00
CA ILE A 144 20.67 -1.45 10.29
C ILE A 144 19.91 -0.99 11.55
N LYS A 145 20.64 -0.67 12.63
CA LYS A 145 20.04 -0.18 13.87
C LYS A 145 19.29 1.14 13.68
N LYS A 146 19.80 2.06 12.85
CA LYS A 146 19.13 3.34 12.53
C LYS A 146 17.84 3.11 11.74
N ASN A 147 17.86 2.23 10.74
CA ASN A 147 16.68 1.89 9.95
C ASN A 147 15.63 1.16 10.79
N GLN A 148 16.07 0.23 11.65
CA GLN A 148 15.18 -0.45 12.61
C GLN A 148 14.58 0.55 13.61
N ALA A 149 15.37 1.48 14.15
CA ALA A 149 14.88 2.52 15.04
C ALA A 149 13.87 3.46 14.35
N LYS A 150 14.09 3.78 13.06
CA LYS A 150 13.13 4.54 12.25
C LYS A 150 11.83 3.76 12.08
N LEU A 151 11.90 2.49 11.69
CA LEU A 151 10.73 1.62 11.55
C LEU A 151 9.92 1.54 12.84
N ILE A 152 10.58 1.30 13.98
CA ILE A 152 9.92 1.23 15.29
C ILE A 152 9.24 2.57 15.61
N ARG A 153 9.89 3.69 15.33
CA ARG A 153 9.31 5.02 15.52
C ARG A 153 8.07 5.24 14.66
N ASP A 154 8.14 4.89 13.38
CA ASP A 154 7.05 5.09 12.42
C ASP A 154 5.84 4.18 12.75
N LEU A 155 6.09 2.96 13.27
CA LEU A 155 5.04 2.06 13.74
C LEU A 155 4.37 2.56 15.04
N ASN A 156 5.13 3.19 15.93
CA ASN A 156 4.66 3.66 17.23
C ASN A 156 4.25 5.14 17.22
N ILE A 157 3.89 5.71 16.06
CA ILE A 157 3.28 7.03 16.01
C ILE A 157 2.02 7.00 16.91
N PRO A 158 1.90 7.94 17.87
CA PRO A 158 0.74 8.00 18.74
C PRO A 158 -0.55 8.09 17.93
N ARG A 159 -1.63 7.54 18.48
CA ARG A 159 -2.97 7.70 17.90
C ARG A 159 -3.30 9.19 17.77
N ILE A 160 -3.58 9.64 16.55
CA ILE A 160 -3.93 11.05 16.25
C ILE A 160 -5.35 11.21 15.68
N LEU A 161 -6.13 10.14 15.63
CA LEU A 161 -7.49 10.13 15.08
C LEU A 161 -8.38 11.31 15.54
N ASP A 162 -8.36 11.64 16.84
CA ASP A 162 -9.13 12.75 17.40
C ASP A 162 -8.70 14.13 16.90
N GLN A 163 -7.42 14.30 16.59
CA GLN A 163 -6.85 15.56 16.11
C GLN A 163 -7.07 15.72 14.60
N THR A 164 -6.94 14.63 13.85
CA THR A 164 -7.02 14.63 12.38
C THR A 164 -8.45 14.65 11.88
N MET A 165 -9.34 13.83 12.45
CA MET A 165 -10.72 13.68 11.98
C MET A 165 -11.76 14.01 13.05
N GLY A 166 -11.46 13.77 14.32
CA GLY A 166 -12.44 13.87 15.40
C GLY A 166 -13.33 12.62 15.49
N HIS A 167 -14.50 12.78 16.08
CA HIS A 167 -15.45 11.68 16.33
C HIS A 167 -16.77 11.89 15.62
N ASN A 168 -17.53 10.81 15.45
CA ASN A 168 -18.84 10.83 14.80
C ASN A 168 -18.75 11.41 13.38
N MET A 169 -17.71 11.02 12.64
CA MET A 169 -17.44 11.47 11.28
C MET A 169 -17.54 10.30 10.30
N LEU A 170 -18.23 10.50 9.18
CA LEU A 170 -18.19 9.60 8.03
C LEU A 170 -17.39 10.28 6.91
N ARG A 171 -16.35 9.62 6.41
CA ARG A 171 -15.56 10.09 5.27
C ARG A 171 -15.55 9.05 4.17
N THR A 172 -15.78 9.49 2.94
CA THR A 172 -15.56 8.64 1.75
C THR A 172 -14.12 8.84 1.30
N ILE A 173 -13.37 7.74 1.20
CA ILE A 173 -11.96 7.71 0.80
C ILE A 173 -11.86 7.04 -0.58
N HIS A 174 -12.89 7.16 -1.41
CA HIS A 174 -12.94 6.50 -2.71
C HIS A 174 -13.54 7.38 -3.80
N LYS A 175 -13.12 7.14 -5.04
CA LYS A 175 -13.54 7.92 -6.20
C LYS A 175 -14.28 7.06 -7.23
N TRP A 176 -13.68 5.95 -7.67
CA TRP A 176 -14.25 5.07 -8.69
C TRP A 176 -14.53 3.67 -8.15
N ASN A 177 -15.46 2.97 -8.81
CA ASN A 177 -15.75 1.57 -8.53
C ASN A 177 -14.79 0.59 -9.23
N SER A 178 -14.91 -0.67 -8.83
CA SER A 178 -14.40 -1.83 -9.56
C SER A 178 -12.87 -1.85 -9.70
N ALA A 179 -12.40 -2.69 -10.61
CA ALA A 179 -10.98 -2.85 -10.94
C ALA A 179 -10.43 -1.71 -11.82
N THR A 180 -11.18 -0.63 -12.05
CA THR A 180 -10.79 0.47 -12.93
C THR A 180 -9.45 1.10 -12.54
N PRO A 181 -9.15 1.30 -11.24
CA PRO A 181 -7.82 1.70 -10.78
C PRO A 181 -6.67 0.83 -11.31
N LEU A 182 -6.91 -0.47 -11.57
CA LEU A 182 -5.89 -1.39 -12.07
C LEU A 182 -5.55 -1.24 -13.56
N PHE A 183 -6.47 -0.73 -14.39
CA PHE A 183 -6.28 -0.70 -15.85
C PHE A 183 -6.43 0.68 -16.48
N SER A 184 -6.89 1.68 -15.74
CA SER A 184 -6.88 3.06 -16.22
C SER A 184 -5.42 3.52 -16.44
N ARG A 185 -5.23 4.40 -17.43
CA ARG A 185 -3.93 5.06 -17.67
C ARG A 185 -3.80 6.41 -16.95
N GLY A 186 -4.83 6.81 -16.19
CA GLY A 186 -4.93 8.09 -15.49
C GLY A 186 -4.84 7.94 -13.97
N ILE A 187 -5.18 9.00 -13.23
CA ILE A 187 -5.32 8.98 -11.76
C ILE A 187 -6.72 8.41 -11.46
N SER A 188 -6.84 7.09 -11.51
CA SER A 188 -8.03 6.37 -11.07
C SER A 188 -7.75 5.84 -9.67
N GLN A 189 -8.52 6.32 -8.69
CA GLN A 189 -8.38 5.93 -7.29
C GLN A 189 -9.58 5.09 -6.88
N GLY A 190 -9.31 3.91 -6.32
CA GLY A 190 -10.32 3.12 -5.62
C GLY A 190 -10.59 3.72 -4.25
N GLY A 191 -10.86 2.88 -3.24
CA GLY A 191 -10.75 3.29 -1.85
C GLY A 191 -11.65 2.50 -0.92
N GLY A 192 -12.30 3.21 0.00
CA GLY A 192 -13.35 2.69 0.87
C GLY A 192 -14.00 3.81 1.67
N TYR A 193 -14.58 3.47 2.81
CA TYR A 193 -15.12 4.42 3.77
C TYR A 193 -14.34 4.36 5.08
N PHE A 194 -14.27 5.50 5.77
CA PHE A 194 -13.74 5.55 7.11
C PHE A 194 -14.70 6.29 8.03
N LEU A 195 -15.13 5.57 9.05
CA LEU A 195 -16.09 6.02 10.04
C LEU A 195 -15.40 6.16 11.39
N THR A 196 -15.63 7.29 12.06
CA THR A 196 -15.22 7.48 13.44
C THR A 196 -16.43 7.54 14.35
N LEU A 197 -16.41 6.82 15.47
CA LEU A 197 -17.50 6.80 16.44
C LEU A 197 -16.96 6.88 17.86
N LYS A 198 -17.71 7.53 18.76
CA LYS A 198 -17.47 7.39 20.20
C LYS A 198 -18.03 6.07 20.70
N ASN A 199 -17.20 5.30 21.39
CA ASN A 199 -17.65 4.10 22.10
C ASN A 199 -18.27 4.45 23.46
N GLY A 200 -18.73 3.42 24.19
CA GLY A 200 -19.37 3.61 25.49
C GLY A 200 -18.47 4.18 26.59
N HIS A 201 -17.16 4.15 26.39
CA HIS A 201 -16.16 4.77 27.27
C HIS A 201 -15.75 6.18 26.82
N GLY A 202 -16.40 6.74 25.79
CA GLY A 202 -16.11 8.06 25.25
C GLY A 202 -14.83 8.13 24.41
N GLN A 203 -14.22 6.98 24.08
CA GLN A 203 -13.07 6.90 23.19
C GLN A 203 -13.53 6.91 21.74
N THR A 204 -12.85 7.67 20.89
CA THR A 204 -13.06 7.63 19.44
C THR A 204 -12.47 6.35 18.87
N LYS A 205 -13.25 5.64 18.06
CA LYS A 205 -12.91 4.41 17.34
C LYS A 205 -12.89 4.67 15.86
N GLY A 206 -11.90 4.10 15.16
CA GLY A 206 -11.79 4.17 13.71
C GLY A 206 -12.24 2.86 13.07
N ILE A 207 -13.17 2.95 12.13
CA ILE A 207 -13.74 1.81 11.43
C ILE A 207 -13.48 1.98 9.93
N ALA A 208 -12.64 1.11 9.37
CA ALA A 208 -12.49 0.99 7.92
C ALA A 208 -13.64 0.16 7.37
N ILE A 209 -14.27 0.60 6.29
CA ILE A 209 -15.36 -0.13 5.63
C ILE A 209 -14.98 -0.30 4.16
N ASP A 210 -14.97 -1.54 3.69
CA ASP A 210 -14.57 -1.93 2.35
C ASP A 210 -13.23 -1.30 1.90
N PRO A 211 -12.11 -1.53 2.62
CA PRO A 211 -10.81 -0.96 2.26
C PRO A 211 -10.24 -1.65 1.00
N GLY A 212 -10.62 -1.15 -0.17
CA GLY A 212 -10.15 -1.54 -1.49
C GLY A 212 -8.87 -0.87 -1.94
N TYR A 213 -8.70 -0.73 -3.25
CA TYR A 213 -7.50 -0.14 -3.87
C TYR A 213 -7.22 1.26 -3.33
N ASP A 214 -5.95 1.57 -3.09
CA ASP A 214 -5.46 2.87 -2.63
C ASP A 214 -5.98 3.34 -1.26
N PHE A 215 -6.90 2.60 -0.60
CA PHE A 215 -7.41 2.97 0.72
C PHE A 215 -6.27 3.21 1.69
N PHE A 216 -5.30 2.30 1.73
CA PHE A 216 -4.18 2.40 2.66
C PHE A 216 -3.24 3.57 2.36
N ASP A 217 -3.04 3.91 1.09
CA ASP A 217 -2.20 5.06 0.71
C ASP A 217 -2.88 6.38 1.08
N ILE A 218 -4.18 6.53 0.78
CA ILE A 218 -4.93 7.74 1.16
C ILE A 218 -5.01 7.84 2.69
N PHE A 219 -5.21 6.73 3.39
CA PHE A 219 -5.23 6.67 4.85
C PHE A 219 -3.90 7.17 5.46
N ARG A 220 -2.77 6.75 4.89
CA ARG A 220 -1.43 7.20 5.31
C ARG A 220 -1.20 8.68 4.99
N ASP A 221 -1.70 9.17 3.86
CA ASP A 221 -1.58 10.58 3.47
C ASP A 221 -2.34 11.53 4.42
N LEU A 222 -3.36 11.02 5.12
CA LEU A 222 -4.01 11.72 6.24
C LEU A 222 -3.20 11.71 7.54
N GLY A 223 -2.01 11.09 7.54
CA GLY A 223 -1.17 10.90 8.71
C GLY A 223 -1.68 9.82 9.66
N LEU A 224 -2.72 9.08 9.29
CA LEU A 224 -3.28 8.01 10.11
C LEU A 224 -2.46 6.72 9.95
N GLY A 225 -2.40 5.95 11.03
CA GLY A 225 -1.67 4.68 11.08
C GLY A 225 -2.52 3.53 11.62
N ILE A 226 -1.91 2.35 11.71
CA ILE A 226 -2.61 1.16 12.24
C ILE A 226 -3.17 1.40 13.65
N ALA A 227 -2.54 2.26 14.46
CA ALA A 227 -3.04 2.64 15.78
C ALA A 227 -4.45 3.25 15.72
N ASP A 228 -4.84 3.87 14.60
CA ASP A 228 -6.13 4.56 14.40
C ASP A 228 -7.25 3.65 13.86
N ILE A 229 -6.96 2.41 13.44
CA ILE A 229 -7.97 1.42 12.99
C ILE A 229 -8.33 0.46 14.12
N ASP A 230 -9.58 0.44 14.57
CA ASP A 230 -10.08 -0.48 15.61
C ASP A 230 -10.94 -1.60 15.05
N ALA A 231 -11.63 -1.35 13.94
CA ALA A 231 -12.47 -2.34 13.27
C ALA A 231 -12.40 -2.22 11.75
N ILE A 232 -12.69 -3.32 11.07
CA ILE A 232 -12.83 -3.40 9.61
C ILE A 232 -14.17 -4.07 9.30
N ILE A 233 -14.97 -3.49 8.42
CA ILE A 233 -16.21 -4.07 7.91
C ILE A 233 -16.04 -4.31 6.41
N ILE A 234 -16.35 -5.52 5.94
CA ILE A 234 -16.21 -5.93 4.54
C ILE A 234 -17.54 -6.50 4.07
N THR A 235 -18.18 -5.82 3.13
CA THR A 235 -19.49 -6.19 2.59
C THR A 235 -19.43 -7.40 1.67
N HIS A 236 -18.34 -7.54 0.91
CA HIS A 236 -18.08 -8.68 0.03
C HIS A 236 -16.61 -8.80 -0.41
N ASP A 237 -16.26 -9.89 -1.10
CA ASP A 237 -14.89 -10.35 -1.31
C ASP A 237 -14.16 -9.82 -2.56
N HIS A 238 -14.76 -8.88 -3.27
CA HIS A 238 -14.11 -8.28 -4.44
C HIS A 238 -12.90 -7.44 -4.05
N ASP A 239 -11.93 -7.36 -4.95
CA ASP A 239 -10.63 -6.74 -4.67
C ASP A 239 -10.76 -5.23 -4.43
N ASP A 240 -11.67 -4.56 -5.13
CA ASP A 240 -12.02 -3.16 -4.93
C ASP A 240 -12.69 -2.85 -3.58
N HIS A 241 -12.96 -3.87 -2.76
CA HIS A 241 -13.44 -3.73 -1.38
C HIS A 241 -12.47 -4.32 -0.34
N THR A 242 -11.38 -4.97 -0.79
CA THR A 242 -10.54 -5.78 0.10
C THR A 242 -9.04 -5.73 -0.14
N GLU A 243 -8.55 -5.09 -1.21
CA GLU A 243 -7.13 -5.09 -1.57
C GLU A 243 -6.24 -4.61 -0.43
N SER A 244 -6.60 -3.51 0.23
CA SER A 244 -5.79 -2.93 1.30
C SER A 244 -5.84 -3.73 2.61
N VAL A 245 -6.72 -4.73 2.75
CA VAL A 245 -6.87 -5.53 3.98
C VAL A 245 -5.57 -6.26 4.31
N GLU A 246 -4.93 -6.92 3.33
CA GLU A 246 -3.69 -7.68 3.59
C GLU A 246 -2.54 -6.76 4.05
N GLY A 247 -2.45 -5.56 3.47
CA GLY A 247 -1.51 -4.52 3.89
C GLY A 247 -1.76 -4.06 5.33
N ILE A 248 -3.01 -3.82 5.70
CA ILE A 248 -3.42 -3.45 7.06
C ILE A 248 -3.07 -4.57 8.06
N LEU A 249 -3.36 -5.83 7.73
CA LEU A 249 -3.04 -6.98 8.59
C LEU A 249 -1.53 -7.19 8.75
N SER A 250 -0.77 -7.03 7.67
CA SER A 250 0.69 -7.08 7.72
C SER A 250 1.28 -5.98 8.61
N LEU A 251 0.67 -4.79 8.60
CA LEU A 251 1.07 -3.69 9.47
C LEU A 251 0.68 -3.95 10.93
N LEU A 252 -0.47 -4.57 11.19
CA LEU A 252 -0.91 -4.99 12.52
C LEU A 252 0.09 -5.96 13.15
N ALA A 253 0.50 -6.99 12.42
CA ALA A 253 1.49 -7.96 12.89
C ALA A 253 2.82 -7.27 13.24
N LYS A 254 3.34 -6.41 12.33
CA LYS A 254 4.57 -5.65 12.58
C LYS A 254 4.45 -4.69 13.76
N TYR A 255 3.29 -4.05 13.93
CA TYR A 255 3.01 -3.20 15.09
C TYR A 255 3.03 -4.03 16.36
N ASN A 256 2.44 -5.22 16.38
CA ASN A 256 2.43 -6.09 17.55
C ASN A 256 3.82 -6.61 17.92
N ASP A 257 4.66 -6.91 16.92
CA ASP A 257 6.06 -7.31 17.11
C ASP A 257 6.95 -6.21 17.70
N HIS A 258 6.57 -4.95 17.49
CA HIS A 258 7.44 -3.80 17.74
C HIS A 258 6.79 -2.68 18.58
N ASN A 259 5.60 -2.89 19.15
CA ASN A 259 4.99 -1.86 19.97
C ASN A 259 5.69 -1.70 21.31
N GLU A 260 5.87 -0.46 21.75
CA GLU A 260 6.57 -0.14 22.99
C GLU A 260 5.77 -0.57 24.23
N GLN A 261 4.45 -0.65 24.11
CA GLN A 261 3.54 -0.99 25.20
C GLN A 261 3.55 -2.48 25.57
N ARG A 262 4.17 -3.33 24.73
CA ARG A 262 4.14 -4.80 24.80
C ARG A 262 2.72 -5.36 24.99
N LYS A 263 1.75 -4.69 24.37
CA LYS A 263 0.35 -5.08 24.39
C LYS A 263 -0.12 -5.26 22.97
N SER A 264 -0.61 -6.46 22.66
CA SER A 264 -1.14 -6.78 21.34
C SER A 264 -2.35 -5.90 21.07
N LYS A 265 -2.27 -5.14 19.98
CA LYS A 265 -3.43 -4.51 19.37
C LYS A 265 -4.25 -5.62 18.70
N VAL A 266 -5.56 -5.56 18.92
CA VAL A 266 -6.51 -6.47 18.31
C VAL A 266 -7.46 -5.67 17.43
N VAL A 267 -7.68 -6.12 16.20
CA VAL A 267 -8.63 -5.52 15.26
C VAL A 267 -9.84 -6.42 15.12
N ASP A 268 -11.03 -5.83 15.20
CA ASP A 268 -12.29 -6.56 14.98
C ASP A 268 -12.67 -6.50 13.49
N ILE A 269 -12.83 -7.65 12.86
CA ILE A 269 -13.17 -7.77 11.45
C ILE A 269 -14.55 -8.39 11.30
N PHE A 270 -15.41 -7.72 10.53
CA PHE A 270 -16.73 -8.16 10.16
C PHE A 270 -16.73 -8.39 8.66
N GLY A 271 -17.01 -9.62 8.21
CA GLY A 271 -16.92 -9.94 6.79
C GLY A 271 -18.01 -10.89 6.32
N SER A 272 -18.34 -10.82 5.03
CA SER A 272 -19.17 -11.80 4.32
C SER A 272 -18.58 -13.22 4.34
N SER A 273 -19.34 -14.17 3.81
CA SER A 273 -18.85 -15.55 3.59
C SER A 273 -17.67 -15.60 2.62
N GLY A 274 -17.70 -14.85 1.52
CA GLY A 274 -16.56 -14.75 0.60
C GLY A 274 -15.33 -14.17 1.28
N THR A 275 -15.50 -13.15 2.13
CA THR A 275 -14.41 -12.54 2.90
C THR A 275 -13.74 -13.55 3.83
N LEU A 276 -14.54 -14.35 4.55
CA LEU A 276 -14.03 -15.41 5.41
C LEU A 276 -13.20 -16.42 4.63
N LEU A 277 -13.67 -16.84 3.45
CA LEU A 277 -12.94 -17.78 2.60
C LEU A 277 -11.64 -17.17 2.05
N LYS A 278 -11.70 -15.94 1.54
CA LYS A 278 -10.54 -15.21 1.00
C LYS A 278 -9.41 -15.07 2.02
N PHE A 279 -9.75 -14.73 3.27
CA PHE A 279 -8.77 -14.41 4.31
C PHE A 279 -8.62 -15.49 5.39
N HIS A 280 -9.15 -16.70 5.20
CA HIS A 280 -9.19 -17.74 6.23
C HIS A 280 -7.83 -17.98 6.92
N GLY A 281 -6.74 -18.01 6.14
CA GLY A 281 -5.39 -18.20 6.66
C GLY A 281 -4.85 -17.02 7.47
N LEU A 282 -5.25 -15.79 7.13
CA LEU A 282 -4.80 -14.57 7.82
C LEU A 282 -5.63 -14.27 9.07
N LEU A 283 -6.93 -14.60 9.07
CA LEU A 283 -7.84 -14.34 10.20
C LEU A 283 -7.49 -15.14 11.48
N SER A 284 -6.64 -16.15 11.35
CA SER A 284 -6.14 -16.97 12.46
C SER A 284 -4.77 -16.50 12.99
N ALA A 285 -4.30 -15.32 12.56
CA ALA A 285 -3.01 -14.78 12.95
C ALA A 285 -2.89 -14.52 14.46
N THR A 286 -1.70 -14.82 14.98
CA THR A 286 -1.30 -14.56 16.37
C THR A 286 0.02 -13.80 16.42
N ASP A 287 0.22 -13.00 17.46
CA ASP A 287 1.48 -12.32 17.70
C ASP A 287 2.61 -13.29 18.12
N LEU A 288 3.82 -12.76 18.35
CA LEU A 288 4.99 -13.55 18.81
C LEU A 288 4.80 -14.26 20.16
N PHE A 289 3.77 -13.90 20.94
CA PHE A 289 3.44 -14.50 22.23
C PHE A 289 2.24 -15.46 22.15
N GLY A 290 1.68 -15.67 20.95
CA GLY A 290 0.52 -16.53 20.73
C GLY A 290 -0.82 -15.86 21.06
N ASN A 291 -0.86 -14.54 21.26
CA ASN A 291 -2.11 -13.81 21.45
C ASN A 291 -2.78 -13.57 20.10
N ARG A 292 -4.11 -13.69 20.08
CA ARG A 292 -4.93 -13.42 18.89
C ARG A 292 -4.87 -11.95 18.52
N GLU A 293 -4.60 -11.65 17.24
CA GLU A 293 -4.54 -10.27 16.73
C GLU A 293 -5.85 -9.81 16.09
N ILE A 294 -6.70 -10.77 15.69
CA ILE A 294 -7.90 -10.50 14.89
C ILE A 294 -9.08 -11.22 15.51
N ASN A 295 -10.16 -10.50 15.81
CA ASN A 295 -11.46 -11.12 16.08
C ASN A 295 -12.30 -11.06 14.81
N PHE A 296 -12.76 -12.21 14.31
CA PHE A 296 -13.59 -12.25 13.11
C PHE A 296 -15.04 -12.58 13.46
N LYS A 297 -15.98 -11.85 12.85
CA LYS A 297 -17.42 -12.11 12.94
C LYS A 297 -18.02 -12.18 11.54
N LEU A 298 -18.65 -13.31 11.23
CA LEU A 298 -19.33 -13.51 9.95
C LEU A 298 -20.60 -12.65 9.87
N LEU A 299 -20.78 -11.98 8.74
CA LEU A 299 -21.98 -11.22 8.40
C LEU A 299 -22.96 -12.14 7.67
N VAL A 300 -24.11 -12.39 8.30
CA VAL A 300 -25.18 -13.25 7.74
C VAL A 300 -26.45 -12.40 7.60
N PRO A 301 -27.04 -12.29 6.40
CA PRO A 301 -28.29 -11.55 6.21
C PRO A 301 -29.39 -11.95 7.21
N GLY A 302 -30.05 -10.95 7.78
CA GLY A 302 -31.08 -11.11 8.82
C GLY A 302 -30.53 -11.21 10.25
N ALA A 303 -29.22 -11.33 10.44
CA ALA A 303 -28.61 -11.35 11.77
C ALA A 303 -28.45 -9.94 12.35
N GLU A 304 -28.52 -9.86 13.67
CA GLU A 304 -28.07 -8.70 14.44
C GLU A 304 -26.77 -9.04 15.19
N ILE A 305 -25.77 -8.18 15.09
CA ILE A 305 -24.48 -8.33 15.75
C ILE A 305 -24.37 -7.26 16.83
N THR A 306 -24.54 -7.70 18.07
CA THR A 306 -24.50 -6.85 19.27
C THR A 306 -23.28 -7.08 20.14
N GLU A 307 -22.48 -8.12 19.83
CA GLU A 307 -21.31 -8.53 20.60
C GLU A 307 -20.20 -9.15 19.73
N ILE A 308 -18.96 -9.03 20.22
CA ILE A 308 -17.79 -9.71 19.68
C ILE A 308 -16.88 -10.15 20.83
N GLU A 309 -16.46 -11.42 20.83
CA GLU A 309 -15.69 -12.05 21.93
C GLU A 309 -16.32 -11.84 23.33
N GLY A 310 -17.65 -11.93 23.42
CA GLY A 310 -18.39 -11.77 24.68
C GLY A 310 -18.46 -10.33 25.23
N LEU A 311 -18.00 -9.34 24.46
CA LEU A 311 -18.11 -7.93 24.80
C LEU A 311 -19.19 -7.25 23.96
N SER A 312 -19.96 -6.34 24.57
CA SER A 312 -20.92 -5.50 23.84
C SER A 312 -20.19 -4.68 22.77
N LEU A 313 -20.63 -4.83 21.53
CA LEU A 313 -20.07 -4.12 20.38
C LEU A 313 -20.31 -2.61 20.52
N MET A 314 -21.44 -2.24 21.11
CA MET A 314 -21.78 -0.84 21.37
C MET A 314 -20.85 -0.20 22.40
N GLU A 315 -20.50 -0.91 23.48
CA GLU A 315 -19.53 -0.42 24.47
C GLU A 315 -18.10 -0.38 23.90
N LYS A 316 -17.72 -1.40 23.12
CA LYS A 316 -16.37 -1.56 22.58
C LYS A 316 -16.10 -0.59 21.42
N GLN A 317 -16.98 -0.57 20.42
CA GLN A 317 -16.78 0.08 19.12
C GLN A 317 -17.75 1.25 18.86
N GLY A 318 -18.79 1.43 19.67
CA GLY A 318 -19.76 2.52 19.50
C GLY A 318 -20.90 2.22 18.52
N PHE A 319 -21.05 0.97 18.10
CA PHE A 319 -22.13 0.56 17.20
C PHE A 319 -22.65 -0.87 17.45
N THR A 320 -23.81 -1.19 16.87
CA THR A 320 -24.23 -2.56 16.56
C THR A 320 -24.58 -2.66 15.07
N LEU A 321 -24.66 -3.87 14.54
CA LEU A 321 -24.96 -4.09 13.11
C LEU A 321 -26.25 -4.89 12.94
N SER A 322 -27.10 -4.45 12.02
CA SER A 322 -28.15 -5.30 11.44
C SER A 322 -27.78 -5.63 10.00
N ILE A 323 -27.65 -6.92 9.69
CA ILE A 323 -27.14 -7.36 8.39
C ILE A 323 -28.31 -7.53 7.42
N LYS A 324 -28.20 -6.90 6.26
CA LYS A 324 -29.25 -6.81 5.24
C LYS A 324 -28.88 -7.66 4.03
N PRO A 325 -29.88 -8.16 3.28
CA PRO A 325 -29.60 -8.83 2.02
C PRO A 325 -28.96 -7.84 1.04
N ALA A 326 -27.95 -8.32 0.32
CA ALA A 326 -27.45 -7.72 -0.91
C ALA A 326 -27.35 -8.81 -1.97
N TYR A 327 -27.59 -8.41 -3.21
CA TYR A 327 -27.76 -9.32 -4.33
C TYR A 327 -26.62 -9.14 -5.32
N HIS A 328 -25.42 -9.54 -4.90
CA HIS A 328 -24.21 -9.51 -5.69
C HIS A 328 -23.44 -10.82 -5.53
N ILE A 329 -22.98 -11.40 -6.65
CA ILE A 329 -22.17 -12.62 -6.68
C ILE A 329 -20.77 -12.32 -6.14
N GLU A 330 -20.34 -13.10 -5.16
CA GLU A 330 -18.97 -13.08 -4.63
C GLU A 330 -18.04 -14.01 -5.42
N ARG A 331 -16.75 -13.66 -5.53
CA ARG A 331 -15.76 -14.39 -6.35
C ARG A 331 -15.34 -15.72 -5.72
N TRP A 332 -15.21 -15.79 -4.41
CA TRP A 332 -14.70 -16.96 -3.70
C TRP A 332 -15.79 -17.99 -3.38
N THR A 333 -17.04 -17.56 -3.22
CA THR A 333 -18.18 -18.48 -3.05
C THR A 333 -18.85 -18.83 -4.38
N ASN A 334 -18.76 -17.97 -5.40
CA ASN A 334 -19.61 -18.00 -6.60
C ASN A 334 -21.11 -17.99 -6.28
N GLN A 335 -21.50 -17.35 -5.17
CA GLN A 335 -22.87 -17.24 -4.68
C GLN A 335 -23.21 -15.79 -4.36
N GLU A 336 -24.50 -15.46 -4.27
CA GLU A 336 -24.98 -14.17 -3.79
C GLU A 336 -24.87 -14.11 -2.25
N SER A 337 -23.64 -13.93 -1.77
CA SER A 337 -23.32 -13.87 -0.35
C SER A 337 -22.77 -12.52 0.11
N SER A 338 -22.82 -11.51 -0.77
CA SER A 338 -22.65 -10.09 -0.42
C SER A 338 -23.67 -9.67 0.63
N VAL A 339 -23.32 -8.68 1.45
CA VAL A 339 -24.23 -8.14 2.46
C VAL A 339 -24.38 -6.63 2.36
N GLY A 340 -25.60 -6.16 2.61
CA GLY A 340 -25.84 -4.79 3.07
C GLY A 340 -25.84 -4.75 4.59
N LEU A 341 -25.86 -3.56 5.18
CA LEU A 341 -25.88 -3.41 6.64
C LEU A 341 -26.50 -2.08 7.09
N VAL A 342 -27.01 -2.10 8.31
CA VAL A 342 -27.38 -0.91 9.07
C VAL A 342 -26.50 -0.84 10.30
N ILE A 343 -25.73 0.25 10.42
CA ILE A 343 -24.94 0.59 11.59
C ILE A 343 -25.83 1.39 12.54
N HIS A 344 -26.14 0.81 13.70
CA HIS A 344 -26.87 1.48 14.76
C HIS A 344 -25.88 2.19 15.69
N THR A 345 -26.05 3.48 15.90
CA THR A 345 -25.13 4.30 16.70
C THR A 345 -25.75 4.78 18.02
N ARG A 346 -24.97 5.51 18.84
CA ARG A 346 -25.48 6.27 20.01
C ARG A 346 -25.71 7.76 19.71
N ILE A 347 -25.50 8.17 18.47
CA ILE A 347 -25.60 9.57 18.08
C ILE A 347 -27.08 9.95 18.06
N PRO A 348 -27.54 10.97 18.81
CA PRO A 348 -28.95 11.35 18.81
C PRO A 348 -29.42 11.81 17.43
N ASP A 349 -30.57 11.35 16.97
CA ASP A 349 -31.27 11.95 15.81
C ASP A 349 -32.07 13.16 16.29
N CYS A 350 -31.50 14.36 16.11
CA CYS A 350 -32.15 15.61 16.52
C CYS A 350 -33.46 15.92 15.77
N LYS A 351 -33.73 15.29 14.61
CA LYS A 351 -34.91 15.57 13.81
C LYS A 351 -36.10 14.67 14.15
N ASN A 352 -35.85 13.35 14.30
CA ASN A 352 -36.94 12.38 14.48
C ASN A 352 -36.99 11.77 15.89
N GLY A 353 -36.02 12.06 16.75
CA GLY A 353 -35.84 11.37 18.02
C GLY A 353 -35.24 9.96 17.85
N GLY A 354 -34.63 9.44 18.91
CA GLY A 354 -33.89 8.17 18.87
C GLY A 354 -32.42 8.35 18.48
N CYS A 355 -31.84 7.31 17.89
CA CYS A 355 -30.44 7.30 17.44
C CYS A 355 -30.34 7.32 15.92
N LEU A 356 -29.25 7.91 15.42
CA LEU A 356 -28.86 7.90 14.03
C LEU A 356 -28.43 6.50 13.61
N ASN A 357 -28.99 6.05 12.49
CA ASN A 357 -28.66 4.82 11.81
C ASN A 357 -28.06 5.13 10.43
N ILE A 358 -26.98 4.43 10.08
CA ILE A 358 -26.30 4.55 8.79
C ILE A 358 -26.54 3.26 8.00
N GLY A 359 -27.20 3.36 6.86
CA GLY A 359 -27.36 2.25 5.93
C GLY A 359 -26.22 2.21 4.92
N ILE A 360 -25.71 1.03 4.62
CA ILE A 360 -24.76 0.77 3.53
C ILE A 360 -25.32 -0.40 2.75
N THR A 361 -25.62 -0.21 1.47
CA THR A 361 -26.21 -1.28 0.66
C THR A 361 -25.24 -2.41 0.37
N GLY A 362 -23.94 -2.13 0.48
CA GLY A 362 -22.92 -2.92 -0.20
C GLY A 362 -23.19 -2.88 -1.70
N ASP A 363 -22.50 -3.76 -2.41
CA ASP A 363 -22.74 -3.94 -3.83
C ASP A 363 -23.95 -4.86 -4.02
N SER A 364 -25.00 -4.36 -4.68
CA SER A 364 -26.27 -5.08 -4.85
C SER A 364 -27.05 -4.60 -6.07
N ARG A 365 -27.76 -5.51 -6.75
CA ARG A 365 -28.89 -5.12 -7.60
C ARG A 365 -30.10 -4.67 -6.78
N TYR A 366 -31.01 -3.97 -7.44
CA TYR A 366 -32.31 -3.65 -6.85
C TYR A 366 -33.24 -4.87 -6.92
N GLU A 367 -33.80 -5.21 -5.76
CA GLU A 367 -34.95 -6.11 -5.63
C GLU A 367 -36.09 -5.34 -4.96
N ALA A 368 -37.33 -5.63 -5.37
CA ALA A 368 -38.49 -4.92 -4.82
C ALA A 368 -38.60 -5.12 -3.30
N GLY A 369 -38.75 -4.02 -2.55
CA GLY A 369 -38.77 -4.03 -1.09
C GLY A 369 -37.41 -3.88 -0.43
N LEU A 370 -36.29 -3.95 -1.18
CA LEU A 370 -34.94 -3.80 -0.61
C LEU A 370 -34.77 -2.48 0.15
N GLY A 371 -35.35 -1.38 -0.33
CA GLY A 371 -35.24 -0.09 0.36
C GLY A 371 -35.92 -0.08 1.73
N ARG A 372 -36.92 -0.96 1.96
CA ARG A 372 -37.61 -1.07 3.26
C ARG A 372 -36.69 -1.56 4.37
N GLU A 373 -35.63 -2.29 4.04
CA GLU A 373 -34.60 -2.70 5.01
C GLU A 373 -33.83 -1.51 5.59
N TYR A 374 -33.84 -0.37 4.90
CA TYR A 374 -33.17 0.86 5.28
C TYR A 374 -34.13 1.95 5.74
N LYS A 375 -35.41 1.61 5.99
CA LYS A 375 -36.46 2.58 6.34
C LYS A 375 -36.21 3.38 7.62
N GLU A 376 -35.26 2.97 8.45
CA GLU A 376 -34.90 3.62 9.72
C GLU A 376 -33.58 4.40 9.65
N CYS A 377 -32.91 4.42 8.49
CA CYS A 377 -31.63 5.10 8.29
C CYS A 377 -31.80 6.61 8.02
N GLN A 378 -30.94 7.43 8.61
CA GLN A 378 -30.87 8.88 8.35
C GLN A 378 -29.81 9.18 7.29
N VAL A 379 -28.77 8.36 7.22
CA VAL A 379 -27.72 8.39 6.20
C VAL A 379 -27.74 7.05 5.46
N LEU A 380 -27.67 7.08 4.13
CA LEU A 380 -27.71 5.87 3.31
C LEU A 380 -26.68 5.95 2.18
N LEU A 381 -25.72 5.03 2.20
CA LEU A 381 -24.70 4.89 1.16
C LEU A 381 -25.17 3.83 0.15
N LEU A 382 -25.21 4.21 -1.12
CA LEU A 382 -25.85 3.48 -2.21
C LEU A 382 -24.86 3.24 -3.34
N ASN A 383 -24.64 1.99 -3.70
CA ASN A 383 -23.82 1.64 -4.85
C ASN A 383 -24.56 1.93 -6.17
N ILE A 384 -24.09 2.89 -6.97
CA ILE A 384 -24.70 3.13 -8.28
C ILE A 384 -24.18 2.14 -9.33
N GLY A 385 -22.89 1.79 -9.27
CA GLY A 385 -22.25 0.92 -10.25
C GLY A 385 -22.05 1.63 -11.60
N SER A 386 -22.65 1.06 -12.64
CA SER A 386 -22.48 1.48 -14.04
C SER A 386 -23.80 2.00 -14.65
N VAL A 387 -23.76 2.51 -15.87
CA VAL A 387 -24.94 2.92 -16.64
C VAL A 387 -25.77 1.70 -17.04
N GLU A 388 -27.10 1.78 -16.92
CA GLU A 388 -28.01 0.81 -17.52
C GLU A 388 -27.79 0.71 -19.04
N LYS A 389 -27.38 -0.47 -19.52
CA LYS A 389 -27.10 -0.72 -20.95
C LYS A 389 -28.35 -0.77 -21.82
N GLU A 390 -29.48 -1.12 -21.22
CA GLU A 390 -30.77 -1.28 -21.91
C GLU A 390 -31.84 -0.46 -21.20
N GLU A 391 -32.60 0.32 -21.97
CA GLU A 391 -33.65 1.19 -21.44
C GLU A 391 -34.69 0.38 -20.64
N GLY A 392 -34.99 0.84 -19.43
CA GLY A 392 -35.99 0.22 -18.56
C GLY A 392 -35.58 -1.10 -17.90
N LYS A 393 -34.35 -1.59 -18.11
CA LYS A 393 -33.84 -2.79 -17.43
C LYS A 393 -32.94 -2.42 -16.26
N LEU A 394 -33.26 -3.01 -15.11
CA LEU A 394 -32.40 -2.95 -13.93
C LEU A 394 -31.10 -3.73 -14.17
N LEU A 395 -30.02 -3.29 -13.54
CA LEU A 395 -28.75 -4.01 -13.54
C LEU A 395 -28.85 -5.30 -12.71
N SER A 396 -28.01 -6.28 -13.03
CA SER A 396 -28.01 -7.60 -12.39
C SER A 396 -27.15 -7.69 -11.13
N GLN A 397 -26.21 -6.75 -10.93
CA GLN A 397 -25.24 -6.77 -9.82
C GLN A 397 -25.14 -5.44 -9.04
N HIS A 398 -25.57 -4.32 -9.64
CA HIS A 398 -25.54 -2.99 -8.99
C HIS A 398 -26.91 -2.32 -9.06
N LEU A 399 -27.15 -1.22 -8.34
CA LEU A 399 -28.48 -0.58 -8.34
C LEU A 399 -28.78 0.13 -9.67
N GLY A 400 -27.76 0.74 -10.28
CA GLY A 400 -27.97 1.70 -11.35
C GLY A 400 -28.79 2.91 -10.90
N MET A 401 -29.12 3.78 -11.83
CA MET A 401 -29.95 4.96 -11.56
C MET A 401 -31.37 4.58 -11.17
N SER A 402 -31.99 3.64 -11.89
CA SER A 402 -33.39 3.23 -11.68
C SER A 402 -33.56 2.47 -10.36
N GLY A 403 -32.63 1.56 -10.05
CA GLY A 403 -32.64 0.85 -8.76
C GLY A 403 -32.40 1.79 -7.60
N SER A 404 -31.49 2.77 -7.74
CA SER A 404 -31.24 3.79 -6.72
C SER A 404 -32.50 4.63 -6.43
N ILE A 405 -33.21 5.08 -7.47
CA ILE A 405 -34.47 5.82 -7.32
C ILE A 405 -35.51 5.00 -6.56
N ASN A 406 -35.70 3.74 -6.93
CA ASN A 406 -36.71 2.88 -6.30
C ASN A 406 -36.35 2.56 -4.85
N LEU A 407 -35.08 2.25 -4.57
CA LEU A 407 -34.58 2.00 -3.23
C LEU A 407 -34.79 3.21 -2.32
N ILE A 408 -34.41 4.41 -2.78
CA ILE A 408 -34.59 5.65 -2.00
C ILE A 408 -36.08 5.91 -1.71
N LYS A 409 -36.98 5.68 -2.68
CA LYS A 409 -38.42 5.85 -2.46
C LYS A 409 -38.93 4.95 -1.33
N GLU A 410 -38.50 3.69 -1.32
CA GLU A 410 -38.87 2.71 -0.30
C GLU A 410 -38.20 2.96 1.06
N ALA A 411 -36.95 3.41 1.08
CA ALA A 411 -36.21 3.70 2.31
C ALA A 411 -36.67 4.99 2.99
N ARG A 412 -37.15 5.96 2.21
CA ARG A 412 -37.49 7.27 2.73
C ARG A 412 -38.91 7.34 3.30
N LEU A 413 -39.91 6.83 2.58
CA LEU A 413 -41.35 6.93 2.95
C LEU A 413 -41.76 8.29 3.56
N GLY A 414 -41.20 9.40 3.04
CA GLY A 414 -41.53 10.77 3.45
C GLY A 414 -40.66 11.40 4.55
N LYS A 415 -39.64 10.73 5.08
CA LYS A 415 -38.76 11.27 6.14
C LYS A 415 -37.51 12.01 5.58
N PRO A 416 -36.76 12.75 6.41
CA PRO A 416 -35.44 13.24 6.04
C PRO A 416 -34.42 12.13 5.81
N LEU A 417 -33.68 12.24 4.70
CA LEU A 417 -32.66 11.26 4.31
C LEU A 417 -31.51 11.97 3.60
N LEU A 418 -30.29 11.72 4.08
CA LEU A 418 -29.06 12.02 3.35
C LEU A 418 -28.63 10.75 2.62
N ALA A 419 -28.87 10.70 1.32
CA ALA A 419 -28.37 9.64 0.46
C ALA A 419 -27.01 10.04 -0.12
N ILE A 420 -26.04 9.14 -0.05
CA ILE A 420 -24.71 9.31 -0.63
C ILE A 420 -24.58 8.24 -1.71
N LEU A 421 -24.45 8.67 -2.97
CA LEU A 421 -24.21 7.78 -4.09
C LEU A 421 -22.72 7.48 -4.16
N THR A 422 -22.40 6.20 -4.18
CA THR A 422 -21.05 5.67 -4.15
C THR A 422 -20.86 4.71 -5.31
N GLU A 423 -19.62 4.26 -5.52
CA GLU A 423 -19.29 3.27 -6.56
C GLU A 423 -19.64 3.74 -7.99
N PHE A 424 -19.27 4.97 -8.34
CA PHE A 424 -19.39 5.45 -9.72
C PHE A 424 -18.40 4.73 -10.64
N GLY A 425 -18.90 4.23 -11.76
CA GLY A 425 -18.05 3.89 -12.91
C GLY A 425 -17.40 5.13 -13.52
N GLU A 426 -16.19 4.99 -14.06
CA GLU A 426 -15.45 6.08 -14.70
C GLU A 426 -16.23 6.72 -15.87
N GLU A 427 -17.17 6.00 -16.49
CA GLU A 427 -18.05 6.54 -17.53
C GLU A 427 -18.93 7.70 -17.04
N PHE A 428 -19.01 7.93 -15.73
CA PHE A 428 -19.72 9.04 -15.10
C PHE A 428 -18.85 10.27 -14.83
N SER A 429 -17.57 10.27 -15.22
CA SER A 429 -16.69 11.44 -15.09
C SER A 429 -17.33 12.70 -15.71
N GLY A 430 -17.39 13.79 -14.94
CA GLY A 430 -18.05 15.04 -15.31
C GLY A 430 -19.59 14.99 -15.31
N ARG A 431 -20.21 13.97 -14.73
CA ARG A 431 -21.69 13.78 -14.70
C ARG A 431 -22.24 13.34 -13.35
N ARG A 432 -21.40 13.18 -12.32
CA ARG A 432 -21.81 12.68 -10.99
C ARG A 432 -22.79 13.64 -10.32
N GLU A 433 -22.61 14.95 -10.45
CA GLU A 433 -23.58 15.97 -9.97
C GLU A 433 -24.94 15.77 -10.63
N ILE A 434 -24.95 15.69 -11.97
CA ILE A 434 -26.17 15.65 -12.77
C ILE A 434 -26.97 14.40 -12.43
N ILE A 435 -26.30 13.25 -12.32
CA ILE A 435 -26.93 11.97 -11.97
C ILE A 435 -27.52 12.02 -10.57
N SER A 436 -26.77 12.55 -9.60
CA SER A 436 -27.25 12.71 -8.22
C SER A 436 -28.50 13.59 -8.17
N ARG A 437 -28.52 14.69 -8.94
CA ARG A 437 -29.67 15.59 -9.06
C ARG A 437 -30.86 14.93 -9.75
N ILE A 438 -30.64 14.12 -10.79
CA ILE A 438 -31.70 13.32 -11.44
C ILE A 438 -32.31 12.37 -10.41
N ILE A 439 -31.49 11.55 -9.74
CA ILE A 439 -31.95 10.59 -8.73
C ILE A 439 -32.73 11.32 -7.62
N LYS A 440 -32.21 12.44 -7.10
CA LYS A 440 -32.89 13.28 -6.13
C LYS A 440 -34.28 13.70 -6.59
N ASN A 441 -34.39 14.21 -7.81
CA ASN A 441 -35.66 14.73 -8.35
C ASN A 441 -36.69 13.62 -8.58
N TRP A 442 -36.26 12.48 -9.12
CA TRP A 442 -37.15 11.36 -9.45
C TRP A 442 -37.53 10.52 -8.22
N ALA A 443 -36.75 10.58 -7.15
CA ALA A 443 -37.06 9.96 -5.86
C ALA A 443 -38.04 10.79 -4.99
N GLN A 444 -38.37 12.02 -5.39
CA GLN A 444 -39.37 12.82 -4.67
C GLN A 444 -40.79 12.25 -4.85
N PRO A 445 -41.69 12.41 -3.86
CA PRO A 445 -43.11 12.10 -4.01
C PRO A 445 -43.77 12.95 -5.10
N MET A 446 -44.59 12.32 -5.97
CA MET A 446 -45.33 13.04 -7.02
C MET A 446 -46.49 13.90 -6.48
N ALA A 447 -46.99 13.60 -5.27
CA ALA A 447 -48.20 14.20 -4.69
C ALA A 447 -48.04 15.64 -4.17
N GLY A 448 -47.10 16.43 -4.70
CA GLY A 448 -47.19 17.89 -4.63
C GLY A 448 -46.55 18.60 -3.42
N GLY A 449 -45.59 17.99 -2.74
CA GLY A 449 -44.74 18.68 -1.77
C GLY A 449 -43.27 18.38 -2.02
N LYS A 450 -42.53 19.32 -2.63
CA LYS A 450 -41.05 19.28 -2.57
C LYS A 450 -40.66 19.56 -1.13
N SER A 451 -40.55 18.53 -0.30
CA SER A 451 -39.90 18.72 1.00
C SER A 451 -38.39 18.72 0.77
N ASN A 452 -37.67 19.68 1.34
CA ASN A 452 -36.20 19.76 1.30
C ASN A 452 -35.50 18.63 2.09
N ASP A 453 -36.24 17.60 2.48
CA ASP A 453 -35.80 16.58 3.42
C ASP A 453 -34.97 15.47 2.77
N LEU A 454 -34.98 15.33 1.44
CA LEU A 454 -34.08 14.42 0.72
C LEU A 454 -32.93 15.19 0.08
N MET A 455 -31.71 14.79 0.41
CA MET A 455 -30.50 15.17 -0.30
C MET A 455 -29.84 13.92 -0.87
N VAL A 456 -29.31 14.05 -2.09
CA VAL A 456 -28.53 13.01 -2.75
C VAL A 456 -27.20 13.64 -3.12
N LEU A 457 -26.11 13.18 -2.49
CA LEU A 457 -24.75 13.64 -2.75
C LEU A 457 -23.95 12.55 -3.47
N PRO A 458 -23.21 12.86 -4.54
CA PRO A 458 -22.19 11.97 -5.05
C PRO A 458 -20.98 11.95 -4.09
N ALA A 459 -20.46 10.76 -3.81
CA ALA A 459 -19.22 10.58 -3.07
C ALA A 459 -18.00 10.90 -3.92
N ASP A 460 -16.96 11.38 -3.24
CA ASP A 460 -15.59 11.53 -3.75
C ASP A 460 -14.63 11.51 -2.55
N VAL A 461 -13.32 11.41 -2.78
CA VAL A 461 -12.27 11.28 -1.74
C VAL A 461 -12.25 12.37 -0.64
N HIS A 462 -12.98 13.47 -0.85
CA HIS A 462 -13.05 14.60 0.07
C HIS A 462 -14.38 14.77 0.80
N LEU A 463 -15.42 13.99 0.48
CA LEU A 463 -16.70 14.11 1.19
C LEU A 463 -16.53 13.65 2.64
N GLU A 464 -16.85 14.57 3.54
CA GLU A 464 -16.80 14.32 4.98
C GLU A 464 -18.08 14.86 5.62
N VAL A 465 -18.76 14.00 6.36
CA VAL A 465 -20.04 14.26 7.01
C VAL A 465 -19.86 14.14 8.51
N ARG A 466 -20.19 15.21 9.24
CA ARG A 466 -20.34 15.18 10.68
C ARG A 466 -21.71 14.64 11.03
N LEU A 467 -21.76 13.49 11.68
CA LEU A 467 -22.99 12.73 11.89
C LEU A 467 -23.90 13.35 12.96
N GLU A 468 -23.36 14.17 13.87
CA GLU A 468 -24.13 14.78 14.96
C GLU A 468 -25.19 15.78 14.47
N ASP A 469 -24.89 16.50 13.39
CA ASP A 469 -25.77 17.51 12.78
C ASP A 469 -26.01 17.29 11.28
N LEU A 470 -25.42 16.23 10.72
CA LEU A 470 -25.40 15.92 9.29
C LEU A 470 -24.78 17.05 8.46
N ASN A 471 -23.87 17.84 9.04
CA ASN A 471 -23.18 18.85 8.26
C ASN A 471 -22.11 18.21 7.38
N VAL A 472 -21.90 18.78 6.20
CA VAL A 472 -20.84 18.37 5.26
C VAL A 472 -19.73 19.41 5.31
N ARG A 473 -18.48 18.94 5.27
CA ARG A 473 -17.31 19.81 5.18
C ARG A 473 -17.22 20.41 3.79
N GLU A 474 -17.20 21.73 3.71
CA GLU A 474 -16.90 22.45 2.48
C GLU A 474 -15.42 22.27 2.09
N THR A 475 -15.16 22.01 0.81
CA THR A 475 -13.82 21.71 0.29
C THR A 475 -12.84 22.87 0.48
N ASP A 476 -13.27 24.12 0.26
CA ASP A 476 -12.38 25.28 0.19
C ASP A 476 -12.02 25.83 1.57
N THR A 477 -13.00 26.00 2.47
CA THR A 477 -12.77 26.56 3.81
C THR A 477 -12.56 25.52 4.91
N ASN A 478 -12.84 24.23 4.64
CA ASN A 478 -12.89 23.17 5.65
C ASN A 478 -13.92 23.40 6.76
N VAL A 479 -14.91 24.27 6.54
CA VAL A 479 -15.99 24.55 7.49
C VAL A 479 -17.18 23.63 7.21
N PHE A 480 -17.89 23.23 8.27
CA PHE A 480 -19.06 22.36 8.18
C PHE A 480 -20.36 23.14 8.03
N PHE A 481 -21.11 22.86 6.97
CA PHE A 481 -22.42 23.46 6.70
C PHE A 481 -23.52 22.40 6.62
N PRO A 482 -24.79 22.75 6.91
CA PRO A 482 -25.91 21.82 6.77
C PRO A 482 -25.93 21.19 5.38
N TYR A 483 -26.11 19.86 5.29
CA TYR A 483 -26.11 19.14 4.01
C TYR A 483 -27.11 19.69 2.98
N THR A 484 -28.17 20.34 3.45
CA THR A 484 -29.19 20.98 2.60
C THR A 484 -28.72 22.27 1.91
N MET A 485 -27.63 22.86 2.38
CA MET A 485 -27.02 24.10 1.85
C MET A 485 -25.77 23.83 1.00
N ILE A 486 -25.45 22.56 0.75
CA ILE A 486 -24.28 22.15 -0.02
C ILE A 486 -24.66 22.05 -1.50
N GLU A 487 -23.86 22.68 -2.34
CA GLU A 487 -23.84 22.47 -3.77
C GLU A 487 -22.60 21.68 -4.18
N ILE A 488 -22.75 20.90 -5.25
CA ILE A 488 -21.66 20.12 -5.82
C ILE A 488 -21.15 20.87 -7.04
N ASP A 489 -19.86 21.19 -7.03
CA ASP A 489 -19.15 21.67 -8.21
C ASP A 489 -18.31 20.54 -8.80
N GLU A 490 -18.58 20.22 -10.07
CA GLU A 490 -17.87 19.24 -10.90
C GLU A 490 -17.29 19.95 -12.14
N SER A 491 -16.82 21.19 -11.98
CA SER A 491 -16.11 21.93 -13.03
C SER A 491 -14.79 21.25 -13.43
N GLU A 492 -14.15 20.55 -12.49
CA GLU A 492 -13.09 19.59 -12.75
C GLU A 492 -13.70 18.18 -12.86
N THR A 493 -13.56 17.52 -14.01
CA THR A 493 -14.23 16.23 -14.27
C THR A 493 -13.80 15.12 -13.30
N GLU A 494 -12.58 15.25 -12.77
CA GLU A 494 -11.93 14.27 -11.92
C GLU A 494 -12.15 14.50 -10.42
N THR A 495 -12.73 15.61 -9.98
CA THR A 495 -12.76 15.97 -8.56
C THR A 495 -14.05 16.70 -8.25
N LEU A 496 -14.73 16.28 -7.19
CA LEU A 496 -15.90 16.97 -6.68
C LEU A 496 -15.50 17.96 -5.58
N SER A 497 -16.01 19.18 -5.72
CA SER A 497 -15.94 20.19 -4.67
C SER A 497 -17.32 20.36 -4.04
N TYR A 498 -17.38 20.32 -2.71
CA TYR A 498 -18.59 20.57 -1.94
C TYR A 498 -18.55 22.02 -1.49
N ARG A 499 -19.43 22.87 -2.03
CA ARG A 499 -19.45 24.32 -1.76
C ARG A 499 -20.68 24.73 -0.99
N PHE A 500 -20.52 25.71 -0.12
CA PHE A 500 -21.66 26.35 0.52
C PHE A 500 -22.40 27.25 -0.47
N ASN A 501 -23.72 27.10 -0.56
CA ASN A 501 -24.59 28.04 -1.28
C ASN A 501 -25.44 28.82 -0.27
N GLY A 502 -24.95 30.00 0.14
CA GLY A 502 -25.69 30.92 0.99
C GLY A 502 -25.06 32.28 1.16
#